data_AF-Q4C870-F1
#
_entry.id   AF-Q4C870-F1
#
_cell.length_a   1.000
_cell.length_b   1.000
_cell.length_c   1.000
_cell.angle_alpha   90.00
_cell.angle_beta   90.00
_cell.angle_gamma   90.00
#
_symmetry.space_group_name_H-M   'P 1'
#
loop_
_entity.id
_entity.type
_entity.pdbx_description
1 polymer ?
#
loop_
_entity_poly.entity_id
_entity_poly.type
_entity_poly.pdbx_seq_one_letter_code
_entity_poly.pdbx_strand_id
1 'polypeptide(L)'
;MSNSIMYQEDGFVVLEPDQPEQILTSQELLEKLKGILVNRQEDLPRELEKFTTVEGQAEYLMENFCDLDMGSDSYLQWYVIRLEK
;
A
#
# COMPACT_ATOMS: atom_id res chain seq x y z
N MET A 1 19.30 19.44 2.57
CA MET A 1 18.89 18.81 1.29
C MET A 1 17.42 18.51 1.40
N SER A 2 16.67 18.88 0.36
CA SER A 2 15.25 18.59 0.10
C SER A 2 14.27 18.94 1.22
N ASN A 3 13.67 20.12 1.07
CA ASN A 3 12.54 20.61 1.85
C ASN A 3 11.37 19.62 1.71
N SER A 4 10.98 18.91 2.79
CA SER A 4 9.81 18.03 2.82
C SER A 4 8.50 18.83 2.71
N ILE A 5 8.30 19.46 1.56
CA ILE A 5 6.98 19.94 1.13
C ILE A 5 6.31 18.76 0.43
N MET A 6 5.90 17.73 1.17
CA MET A 6 5.12 16.61 0.62
C MET A 6 4.10 16.05 1.64
N TYR A 7 3.62 16.86 2.57
CA TYR A 7 2.32 16.59 3.21
C TYR A 7 1.22 17.28 2.39
N GLN A 8 1.21 17.04 1.08
CA GLN A 8 -0.05 17.14 0.37
C GLN A 8 -0.82 15.91 0.86
N GLU A 9 -2.03 16.08 1.38
CA GLU A 9 -2.87 14.97 1.82
C GLU A 9 -3.27 14.13 0.61
N ASP A 10 -2.29 13.38 0.09
CA ASP A 10 -2.45 12.42 -0.98
C ASP A 10 -3.35 11.32 -0.43
N GLY A 11 -4.56 11.23 -0.98
CA GLY A 11 -5.46 10.13 -0.71
C GLY A 11 -5.05 8.92 -1.52
N PHE A 12 -5.39 7.73 -1.07
CA PHE A 12 -5.24 6.50 -1.82
C PHE A 12 -6.60 5.93 -2.11
N VAL A 13 -6.94 5.81 -3.40
CA VAL A 13 -8.12 5.07 -3.82
C VAL A 13 -7.76 3.59 -3.83
N VAL A 14 -8.36 2.81 -2.94
CA VAL A 14 -8.16 1.38 -2.80
C VAL A 14 -9.32 0.63 -3.45
N LEU A 15 -8.97 -0.35 -4.28
CA LEU A 15 -9.88 -1.24 -4.98
C LEU A 15 -9.66 -2.67 -4.50
N GLU A 16 -10.76 -3.33 -4.17
CA GLU A 16 -10.80 -4.71 -3.71
C GLU A 16 -11.95 -5.46 -4.39
N PRO A 17 -11.86 -6.79 -4.54
CA PRO A 17 -12.99 -7.60 -4.96
C PRO A 17 -14.15 -7.44 -3.98
N ASP A 18 -15.36 -7.41 -4.51
CA ASP A 18 -16.62 -7.35 -3.74
C ASP A 18 -16.86 -6.05 -2.93
N GLN A 19 -15.98 -5.05 -3.05
CA GLN A 19 -16.15 -3.75 -2.39
C GLN A 19 -16.06 -2.57 -3.37
N PRO A 20 -16.82 -1.48 -3.10
CA PRO A 20 -16.67 -0.25 -3.86
C PRO A 20 -15.29 0.38 -3.60
N GLU A 21 -14.86 1.25 -4.50
CA GLU A 21 -13.64 2.05 -4.34
C GLU A 21 -13.67 2.87 -3.04
N GLN A 22 -12.61 2.76 -2.23
CA GLN A 22 -12.49 3.44 -0.94
C GLN A 22 -11.33 4.41 -0.95
N ILE A 23 -11.52 5.61 -0.42
CA ILE A 23 -10.43 6.57 -0.24
C ILE A 23 -9.87 6.38 1.16
N LEU A 24 -8.63 5.90 1.25
CA LEU A 24 -7.87 5.75 2.47
C LEU A 24 -6.78 6.83 2.53
N THR A 25 -6.42 7.23 3.75
CA THR A 25 -5.18 7.99 3.98
C THR A 25 -3.95 7.07 3.84
N SER A 26 -2.77 7.66 3.66
CA SER A 26 -1.51 6.90 3.61
C SER A 26 -1.33 6.01 4.84
N GLN A 27 -1.73 6.50 6.02
CA GLN A 27 -1.65 5.72 7.26
C GLN A 27 -2.60 4.53 7.25
N GLU A 28 -3.86 4.72 6.82
CA GLU A 28 -4.84 3.63 6.74
C GLU A 28 -4.46 2.56 5.74
N LEU A 29 -3.99 2.96 4.55
CA LEU A 29 -3.47 2.03 3.55
C LEU A 29 -2.26 1.27 4.11
N LEU A 30 -1.33 1.95 4.78
CA LEU A 30 -0.16 1.32 5.38
C LEU A 30 -0.55 0.28 6.43
N GLU A 31 -1.46 0.60 7.34
CA GLU A 31 -1.94 -0.34 8.35
C GLU A 31 -2.59 -1.58 7.71
N LYS A 32 -3.37 -1.37 6.65
CA LYS A 32 -3.99 -2.46 5.90
C LYS A 32 -2.96 -3.38 5.23
N LEU A 33 -1.98 -2.78 4.54
CA LEU A 33 -0.87 -3.51 3.93
C LEU A 33 -0.07 -4.31 4.96
N LYS A 34 0.23 -3.70 6.11
CA LYS A 34 0.88 -4.40 7.23
C LYS A 34 0.07 -5.61 7.68
N GLY A 35 -1.25 -5.48 7.83
CA GLY A 35 -2.13 -6.59 8.19
C GLY A 35 -2.08 -7.76 7.21
N ILE A 36 -2.00 -7.48 5.91
CA ILE A 36 -1.89 -8.50 4.86
C ILE A 36 -0.51 -9.15 4.89
N LEU A 37 0.56 -8.34 4.96
CA LEU A 37 1.94 -8.82 4.96
C LEU A 37 2.26 -9.68 6.18
N VAL A 38 1.75 -9.35 7.38
CA VAL A 38 1.90 -10.19 8.58
C VAL A 38 1.43 -11.63 8.33
N ASN A 39 0.34 -11.81 7.58
CA ASN A 39 -0.20 -13.14 7.26
C ASN A 39 0.49 -13.81 6.07
N ARG A 40 1.34 -13.09 5.33
CA ARG A 40 1.96 -13.55 4.09
C ARG A 40 3.49 -13.44 4.09
N GLN A 41 4.12 -13.43 5.26
CA GLN A 41 5.57 -13.39 5.38
C GLN A 41 6.29 -14.55 4.66
N GLU A 42 5.60 -15.68 4.44
CA GLU A 42 6.15 -16.86 3.76
C GLU A 42 6.06 -16.78 2.22
N ASP A 43 5.24 -15.88 1.68
CA ASP A 43 4.98 -15.72 0.23
C ASP A 43 5.14 -14.24 -0.18
N LEU A 44 6.29 -13.66 0.21
CA LEU A 44 6.63 -12.29 -0.14
C LEU A 44 7.37 -12.21 -1.48
N PRO A 45 7.14 -11.14 -2.27
CA PRO A 45 8.01 -10.80 -3.38
C PRO A 45 9.47 -10.63 -2.90
N ARG A 46 10.43 -11.05 -3.74
CA ARG A 46 11.87 -10.88 -3.47
C ARG A 46 12.28 -9.46 -3.09
N GLU A 47 11.58 -8.47 -3.62
CA GLU A 47 11.80 -7.06 -3.32
C GLU A 47 11.47 -6.70 -1.87
N LEU A 48 10.56 -7.43 -1.22
CA LEU A 48 10.19 -7.21 0.18
C LEU A 48 11.06 -8.03 1.15
N GLU A 49 11.66 -9.12 0.69
CA GLU A 49 12.58 -9.95 1.48
C GLU A 49 13.81 -9.17 1.99
N LYS A 50 14.17 -8.05 1.34
CA LYS A 50 15.27 -7.18 1.77
C LYS A 50 14.97 -6.40 3.06
N PHE A 51 13.70 -6.30 3.46
CA PHE A 51 13.28 -5.60 4.65
C PHE A 51 13.02 -6.57 5.79
N THR A 52 13.56 -6.25 6.97
CA THR A 52 13.40 -7.07 8.18
C THR A 52 12.07 -6.81 8.91
N THR A 53 11.45 -5.65 8.67
CA THR A 53 10.22 -5.22 9.35
C THR A 53 9.05 -5.15 8.38
N VAL A 54 7.87 -5.59 8.83
CA VAL A 54 6.62 -5.51 8.05
C VAL A 54 6.29 -4.07 7.69
N GLU A 55 6.61 -3.12 8.57
CA GLU A 55 6.41 -1.70 8.30
C GLU A 55 7.23 -1.23 7.09
N GLY A 56 8.52 -1.55 7.04
CA GLY A 56 9.37 -1.19 5.89
C GLY A 56 8.94 -1.90 4.60
N GLN A 57 8.43 -3.13 4.71
CA GLN A 57 7.85 -3.83 3.57
C GLN A 57 6.58 -3.13 3.06
N ALA A 58 5.68 -2.74 3.96
CA ALA A 58 4.43 -2.08 3.63
C ALA A 58 4.67 -0.67 3.04
N GLU A 59 5.58 0.11 3.63
CA GLU A 59 5.96 1.43 3.11
C GLU A 59 6.54 1.30 1.70
N TYR A 60 7.49 0.39 1.51
CA TYR A 60 8.09 0.16 0.21
C TYR A 60 7.07 -0.32 -0.82
N LEU A 61 6.17 -1.24 -0.44
CA LEU A 61 5.09 -1.71 -1.29
C LEU A 61 4.18 -0.56 -1.72
N MET A 62 3.73 0.25 -0.76
CA MET A 62 2.84 1.39 -1.00
C MET A 62 3.46 2.42 -1.96
N GLU A 63 4.75 2.70 -1.82
CA GLU A 63 5.46 3.71 -2.62
C GLU A 63 5.92 3.22 -4.00
N ASN A 64 6.25 1.93 -4.14
CA ASN A 64 6.86 1.38 -5.36
C ASN A 64 5.90 0.54 -6.19
N PHE A 65 4.78 0.11 -5.62
CA PHE A 65 3.77 -0.70 -6.28
C PHE A 65 2.41 -0.01 -6.18
N CYS A 66 1.50 -0.39 -7.08
CA CYS A 66 0.12 0.10 -7.11
C CYS A 66 -0.88 -1.06 -6.91
N ASP A 67 -0.37 -2.27 -6.74
CA ASP A 67 -1.17 -3.47 -6.61
C ASP A 67 -0.43 -4.54 -5.81
N LEU A 68 -1.23 -5.40 -5.18
CA LEU A 68 -0.82 -6.60 -4.49
C LEU A 68 -1.77 -7.71 -4.91
N ASP A 69 -1.23 -8.65 -5.68
CA ASP A 69 -1.93 -9.88 -6.02
C ASP A 69 -2.09 -10.71 -4.74
N MET A 70 -3.31 -10.94 -4.24
CA MET A 70 -3.58 -11.70 -3.01
C MET A 70 -3.91 -13.18 -3.27
N GLY A 71 -3.64 -13.69 -4.49
CA GLY A 71 -3.89 -15.07 -4.87
C GLY A 71 -5.31 -15.32 -5.42
N SER A 72 -5.81 -16.56 -5.25
CA SER A 72 -6.98 -17.08 -5.96
C SER A 72 -8.25 -16.23 -5.74
N ASP A 73 -8.53 -15.37 -6.71
CA ASP A 73 -9.67 -14.44 -6.81
C ASP A 73 -9.61 -13.18 -5.92
N SER A 74 -8.47 -12.90 -5.29
CA SER A 74 -8.31 -11.71 -4.45
C SER A 74 -7.18 -10.82 -4.92
N TYR A 75 -7.47 -9.54 -5.12
CA TYR A 75 -6.49 -8.52 -5.48
C TYR A 75 -6.72 -7.27 -4.64
N LEU A 76 -5.64 -6.54 -4.37
CA LEU A 76 -5.70 -5.23 -3.75
C LEU A 76 -4.97 -4.27 -4.65
N GLN A 77 -5.65 -3.23 -5.12
CA GLN A 77 -5.02 -2.17 -5.91
C GLN A 77 -5.19 -0.85 -5.18
N TRP A 78 -4.22 0.04 -5.30
CA TRP A 78 -4.31 1.39 -4.77
C TRP A 78 -3.72 2.41 -5.73
N TYR A 79 -4.35 3.58 -5.77
CA TYR A 79 -3.93 4.69 -6.62
C TYR A 79 -3.83 5.96 -5.80
N VAL A 80 -2.67 6.62 -5.88
CA VAL A 80 -2.47 7.92 -5.26
C VAL A 80 -3.30 8.97 -6.01
N ILE A 81 -4.19 9.66 -5.30
CA ILE A 81 -4.97 10.77 -5.83
C ILE A 81 -4.42 12.08 -5.28
N ARG A 82 -4.03 12.96 -6.20
CA ARG A 82 -3.72 14.34 -5.87
C ARG A 82 -4.99 15.16 -6.01
N LEU A 83 -5.50 15.66 -4.88
CA LEU A 83 -6.56 16.67 -4.91
C LEU A 83 -5.95 17.98 -5.41
N GLU A 84 -5.94 18.17 -6.72
CA GLU A 84 -5.65 19.48 -7.32
C GLU A 84 -6.84 20.40 -7.05
N LYS A 85 -6.58 21.56 -6.42
CA LYS A 85 -7.56 22.61 -6.14
C LYS A 85 -7.90 23.43 -7.38
#